data_AF-A0ABC8RQW1-F1
#
_entry.id   AF-A0ABC8RQW1-F1
#
_cell.length_a   1.000
_cell.length_b   1.000
_cell.length_c   1.000
_cell.angle_alpha   90.00
_cell.angle_beta   90.00
_cell.angle_gamma   90.00
#
_symmetry.space_group_name_H-M   'P 1'
#
loop_
_entity.id
_entity.type
_entity.pdbx_description
1 polymer ?
#
loop_
_entity_poly.entity_id
_entity_poly.type
_entity_poly.pdbx_seq_one_letter_code
_entity_poly.pdbx_strand_id
1 'polypeptide(L)'
;MIKNVIPGVYGIHGRVSGFIGDYLGKELVTISSGSQTQLHNLVYVPIRDGPTVWEIGFPDRTAIDYYVPDVSPMYVNKLFLNSPEKYKQYGLWDRYTNMHPDHDQAFTVGIYDPKKDWFFAQVDRRGANKYLPSTWKIKFNLSSGTRGTYTLRLAVASATGSDLQTMVFQVLNLGTDNTVCRHGVHGLYRLFNVDITSSLLMEGDNSILLTQARGGDALCGIIYDCIRLEAPETSKMSNFNSGASDFDANFIEINIDQE
;
A
#
# COMPACT_ATOMS: atom_id res chain seq x y z
N MET A 1 -19.99 -15.32 9.98
CA MET A 1 -20.22 -15.95 11.31
C MET A 1 -18.90 -16.56 11.77
N ILE A 2 -18.34 -16.06 12.87
CA ILE A 2 -17.13 -16.62 13.49
C ILE A 2 -17.60 -17.68 14.51
N LYS A 3 -17.04 -18.89 14.45
CA LYS A 3 -17.46 -20.04 15.27
C LYS A 3 -16.37 -20.40 16.28
N ASN A 4 -16.77 -21.00 17.39
CA ASN A 4 -15.87 -21.55 18.42
C ASN A 4 -14.88 -20.54 19.01
N VAL A 5 -15.34 -19.29 19.19
CA VAL A 5 -14.56 -18.25 19.89
C VAL A 5 -14.43 -18.64 21.36
N ILE A 6 -13.21 -18.56 21.89
CA ILE A 6 -12.93 -18.87 23.30
C ILE A 6 -13.65 -17.83 24.18
N PRO A 7 -14.17 -18.19 25.37
CA PRO A 7 -14.74 -17.21 26.28
C PRO A 7 -13.69 -16.17 26.71
N GLY A 8 -14.06 -14.89 26.67
CA GLY A 8 -13.13 -13.78 26.91
C GLY A 8 -13.72 -12.42 26.57
N VAL A 9 -12.92 -11.37 26.75
CA VAL A 9 -13.23 -10.00 26.35
C VAL A 9 -12.34 -9.65 25.16
N TYR A 10 -12.96 -9.11 24.11
CA TYR A 10 -12.28 -8.92 22.84
C TYR A 10 -12.56 -7.56 22.23
N GLY A 11 -11.55 -7.00 21.56
CA GLY A 11 -11.71 -5.91 20.59
C GLY A 11 -12.16 -6.47 19.24
N ILE A 12 -13.00 -5.71 18.52
CA ILE A 12 -13.35 -6.03 17.13
C ILE A 12 -12.54 -5.14 16.20
N HIS A 13 -11.75 -5.78 15.36
CA HIS A 13 -11.01 -5.13 14.29
C HIS A 13 -11.52 -5.64 12.95
N GLY A 14 -11.55 -4.77 11.94
CA GLY A 14 -12.02 -5.17 10.63
C GLY A 14 -11.32 -4.42 9.52
N ARG A 15 -11.33 -4.99 8.33
CA ARG A 15 -10.90 -4.31 7.12
C ARG A 15 -11.76 -4.73 5.95
N VAL A 16 -11.83 -3.84 4.97
CA VAL A 16 -12.63 -4.03 3.77
C VAL A 16 -11.72 -3.83 2.57
N SER A 17 -11.58 -4.85 1.74
CA SER A 17 -10.81 -4.73 0.50
C SER A 17 -11.39 -3.63 -0.40
N GLY A 18 -10.53 -2.88 -1.08
CA GLY A 18 -10.87 -1.70 -1.87
C GLY A 18 -10.89 -0.38 -1.07
N PHE A 19 -10.73 -0.43 0.25
CA PHE A 19 -10.70 0.76 1.10
C PHE A 19 -9.43 0.82 1.95
N ILE A 20 -8.79 1.99 1.96
CA ILE A 20 -7.65 2.27 2.85
C ILE A 20 -8.17 2.39 4.29
N GLY A 21 -7.44 1.78 5.23
CA GLY A 21 -7.68 1.90 6.67
C GLY A 21 -8.31 0.67 7.32
N ASP A 22 -8.58 0.83 8.62
CA ASP A 22 -8.98 -0.23 9.53
C ASP A 22 -10.25 0.20 10.26
N TYR A 23 -11.22 -0.69 10.34
CA TYR A 23 -12.29 -0.59 11.31
C TYR A 23 -11.74 -0.97 12.68
N LEU A 24 -11.82 -0.05 13.62
CA LEU A 24 -11.51 -0.28 15.03
C LEU A 24 -12.80 -0.10 15.83
N GLY A 25 -13.32 -1.21 16.35
CA GLY A 25 -14.49 -1.20 17.23
C GLY A 25 -14.16 -0.45 18.52
N LYS A 26 -15.05 0.47 18.90
CA LYS A 26 -14.89 1.25 20.14
C LYS A 26 -15.29 0.48 21.39
N GLU A 27 -16.18 -0.50 21.22
CA GLU A 27 -16.74 -1.28 22.32
C GLU A 27 -16.13 -2.69 22.32
N LEU A 28 -15.83 -3.17 23.53
CA LEU A 28 -15.38 -4.53 23.75
C LEU A 28 -16.58 -5.48 23.73
N VAL A 29 -16.33 -6.70 23.26
CA VAL A 29 -17.33 -7.77 23.21
C VAL A 29 -16.95 -8.87 24.17
N THR A 30 -17.85 -9.17 25.10
CA THR A 30 -17.68 -10.29 26.04
C THR A 30 -18.34 -11.54 25.47
N ILE A 31 -17.55 -12.57 25.25
CA ILE A 31 -18.00 -13.89 24.80
C ILE A 31 -18.06 -14.83 26.00
N SER A 32 -19.24 -15.41 26.25
CA SER A 32 -19.44 -16.42 27.31
C SER A 32 -19.50 -17.83 26.74
N SER A 33 -19.11 -18.84 27.54
CA SER A 33 -19.15 -20.24 27.12
C SER A 33 -20.56 -20.68 26.69
N GLY A 34 -20.66 -21.36 25.55
CA GLY A 34 -21.92 -21.85 25.00
C GLY A 34 -22.90 -20.76 24.53
N SER A 35 -22.49 -19.48 24.50
CA SER A 35 -23.34 -18.37 24.09
C SER A 35 -23.15 -18.01 22.61
N GLN A 36 -24.20 -17.44 22.02
CA GLN A 36 -24.12 -16.75 20.74
C GLN A 36 -24.24 -15.25 21.00
N THR A 37 -23.22 -14.50 20.60
CA THR A 37 -23.26 -13.03 20.65
C THR A 37 -23.56 -12.49 19.27
N GLN A 38 -24.65 -11.72 19.15
CA GLN A 38 -25.00 -11.05 17.91
C GLN A 38 -24.46 -9.61 17.94
N LEU A 39 -23.61 -9.30 16.97
CA LEU A 39 -23.18 -7.93 16.73
C LEU A 39 -24.25 -7.23 15.88
N HIS A 40 -24.50 -5.96 16.19
CA HIS A 40 -25.30 -5.10 15.33
C HIS A 40 -24.51 -4.75 14.06
N ASN A 41 -25.16 -4.04 13.13
CA ASN A 41 -24.51 -3.58 11.91
C ASN A 41 -23.27 -2.73 12.23
N LEU A 42 -22.09 -3.22 11.84
CA LEU A 42 -20.84 -2.49 11.96
C LEU A 42 -20.71 -1.58 10.73
N VAL A 43 -20.65 -0.27 10.95
CA VAL A 43 -20.50 0.71 9.87
C VAL A 43 -19.05 1.17 9.85
N TYR A 44 -18.35 0.85 8.76
CA TYR A 44 -17.04 1.39 8.46
C TYR A 44 -17.18 2.60 7.54
N VAL A 45 -16.64 3.74 7.95
CA VAL A 45 -16.50 4.92 7.11
C VAL A 45 -15.02 5.02 6.71
N PRO A 46 -14.68 4.75 5.44
CA PRO A 46 -13.30 4.83 4.97
C PRO A 46 -12.72 6.23 5.20
N ILE A 47 -11.46 6.28 5.62
CA ILE A 47 -10.75 7.54 5.81
C ILE A 47 -10.59 8.22 4.44
N ARG A 48 -11.13 9.43 4.30
CA ARG A 48 -11.06 10.23 3.08
C ARG A 48 -11.06 11.71 3.43
N ASP A 49 -10.06 12.45 2.94
CA ASP A 49 -9.90 13.89 3.20
C ASP A 49 -10.33 14.75 2.00
N GLY A 50 -10.76 14.09 0.92
CA GLY A 50 -11.33 14.72 -0.26
C GLY A 50 -11.35 13.80 -1.49
N PRO A 51 -11.66 14.34 -2.68
CA PRO A 51 -11.75 13.54 -3.90
C PRO A 51 -10.37 12.99 -4.29
N THR A 52 -10.34 11.75 -4.77
CA THR A 52 -9.12 11.14 -5.30
C THR A 52 -8.67 11.86 -6.57
N VAL A 53 -7.44 12.39 -6.58
CA VAL A 53 -6.80 12.91 -7.78
C VAL A 53 -6.33 11.75 -8.65
N TRP A 54 -5.61 10.81 -8.02
CA TRP A 54 -5.17 9.57 -8.64
C TRP A 54 -4.85 8.51 -7.59
N GLU A 55 -4.79 7.26 -8.02
CA GLU A 55 -4.46 6.09 -7.23
C GLU A 55 -3.58 5.14 -8.04
N ILE A 56 -2.56 4.57 -7.39
CA ILE A 56 -1.73 3.48 -7.91
C ILE A 56 -1.95 2.28 -6.98
N GLY A 57 -2.39 1.16 -7.55
CA GLY A 57 -2.71 -0.06 -6.81
C GLY A 57 -4.19 -0.21 -6.47
N PHE A 58 -4.48 -1.22 -5.64
CA PHE A 58 -5.80 -1.52 -5.15
C PHE A 58 -5.71 -1.77 -3.63
N PRO A 59 -6.47 -1.06 -2.76
CA PRO A 59 -6.31 -1.17 -1.30
C PRO A 59 -6.78 -2.52 -0.74
N ASP A 60 -5.95 -3.55 -0.82
CA ASP A 60 -6.23 -4.90 -0.29
C ASP A 60 -5.13 -5.41 0.68
N ARG A 61 -4.17 -4.54 0.98
CA ARG A 61 -2.95 -4.75 1.76
C ARG A 61 -1.91 -5.63 1.09
N THR A 62 -1.97 -5.76 -0.24
CA THR A 62 -1.04 -6.59 -1.00
C THR A 62 -0.48 -5.86 -2.22
N ALA A 63 0.70 -6.29 -2.65
CA ALA A 63 1.30 -5.88 -3.91
C ALA A 63 0.95 -6.82 -5.08
N ILE A 64 -0.11 -7.64 -4.98
CA ILE A 64 -0.37 -8.72 -5.94
C ILE A 64 -0.72 -8.19 -7.34
N ASP A 65 -1.24 -6.97 -7.41
CA ASP A 65 -1.61 -6.27 -8.65
C ASP A 65 -0.47 -5.43 -9.25
N TYR A 66 0.76 -5.62 -8.79
CA TYR A 66 1.93 -4.94 -9.34
C TYR A 66 2.79 -5.83 -10.23
N TYR A 67 3.69 -5.20 -10.96
CA TYR A 67 4.56 -5.87 -11.90
C TYR A 67 5.62 -6.72 -11.19
N VAL A 68 5.54 -8.03 -11.43
CA VAL A 68 6.53 -9.02 -11.02
C VAL A 68 7.36 -9.45 -12.24
N PRO A 69 8.68 -9.22 -12.25
CA PRO A 69 9.52 -9.55 -13.39
C PRO A 69 9.65 -11.06 -13.55
N ASP A 70 10.11 -11.50 -14.73
CA ASP A 70 10.51 -12.90 -14.89
C ASP A 70 11.69 -13.23 -13.96
N VAL A 71 11.75 -14.47 -13.47
CA VAL A 71 12.86 -14.95 -12.65
C VAL A 71 14.13 -15.09 -13.48
N SER A 72 15.30 -14.96 -12.84
CA SER A 72 16.57 -15.32 -13.50
C SER A 72 16.55 -16.80 -13.91
N PRO A 73 16.98 -17.16 -15.14
CA PRO A 73 17.07 -18.55 -15.59
C PRO A 73 17.87 -19.46 -14.63
N MET A 74 18.79 -18.88 -13.86
CA MET A 74 19.62 -19.60 -12.89
C MET A 74 18.85 -20.08 -11.65
N TYR A 75 17.74 -19.40 -11.29
CA TYR A 75 17.00 -19.64 -10.03
C TYR A 75 15.56 -20.07 -10.26
N VAL A 76 15.22 -20.50 -11.48
CA VAL A 76 13.84 -20.84 -11.87
C VAL A 76 13.30 -21.96 -10.99
N ASN A 77 12.24 -21.66 -10.24
CA ASN A 77 11.34 -22.67 -9.71
C ASN A 77 10.19 -22.92 -10.71
N LYS A 78 10.15 -24.12 -11.28
CA LYS A 78 9.15 -24.50 -12.30
C LYS A 78 7.71 -24.46 -11.78
N LEU A 79 7.50 -24.58 -10.46
CA LEU A 79 6.17 -24.49 -9.84
C LEU A 79 5.49 -23.13 -10.09
N PHE A 80 6.28 -22.05 -10.22
CA PHE A 80 5.76 -20.68 -10.28
C PHE A 80 5.87 -20.01 -11.65
N LEU A 81 6.34 -20.70 -12.70
CA LEU A 81 6.55 -20.09 -14.03
C LEU A 81 5.25 -19.57 -14.68
N ASN A 82 4.16 -20.32 -14.54
CA ASN A 82 2.84 -19.98 -15.08
C ASN A 82 1.80 -19.84 -13.94
N SER A 83 2.25 -19.38 -12.78
CA SER A 83 1.43 -19.27 -11.58
C SER A 83 1.02 -17.81 -11.33
N PRO A 84 -0.19 -17.54 -10.81
CA PRO A 84 -0.52 -16.23 -10.24
C PRO A 84 0.43 -15.86 -9.08
N GLU A 85 1.07 -16.86 -8.47
CA GLU A 85 2.07 -16.69 -7.41
C GLU A 85 3.49 -16.53 -7.97
N LYS A 86 3.64 -15.92 -9.16
CA LYS A 86 4.95 -15.65 -9.79
C LYS A 86 5.92 -14.93 -8.84
N TYR A 87 5.39 -14.11 -7.93
CA TYR A 87 6.16 -13.41 -6.89
C TYR A 87 6.90 -14.34 -5.93
N LYS A 88 6.60 -15.64 -5.90
CA LYS A 88 7.30 -16.65 -5.07
C LYS A 88 8.63 -17.15 -5.66
N GLN A 89 9.06 -16.61 -6.80
CA GLN A 89 10.36 -16.94 -7.39
C GLN A 89 11.51 -16.31 -6.59
N TYR A 90 12.62 -17.05 -6.47
CA TYR A 90 13.80 -16.56 -5.76
C TYR A 90 14.53 -15.45 -6.54
N GLY A 91 15.06 -14.46 -5.82
CA GLY A 91 15.95 -13.44 -6.37
C GLY A 91 15.26 -12.35 -7.19
N LEU A 92 13.93 -12.21 -7.10
CA LEU A 92 13.19 -11.21 -7.87
C LEU A 92 13.59 -9.77 -7.54
N TRP A 93 14.02 -9.47 -6.31
CA TRP A 93 14.51 -8.13 -5.94
C TRP A 93 15.71 -7.70 -6.81
N ASP A 94 16.64 -8.63 -7.10
CA ASP A 94 17.86 -8.33 -7.86
C ASP A 94 17.55 -8.01 -9.34
N ARG A 95 16.36 -8.43 -9.82
CA ARG A 95 15.86 -8.09 -11.16
C ARG A 95 15.55 -6.60 -11.32
N TYR A 96 15.35 -5.86 -10.21
CA TYR A 96 15.16 -4.41 -10.27
C TYR A 96 16.33 -3.74 -11.01
N THR A 97 17.57 -4.11 -10.68
CA THR A 97 18.78 -3.58 -11.34
C THR A 97 18.83 -3.90 -12.84
N ASN A 98 18.32 -5.06 -13.26
CA ASN A 98 18.32 -5.41 -14.69
C ASN A 98 17.36 -4.53 -15.50
N MET A 99 16.27 -4.08 -14.89
CA MET A 99 15.25 -3.26 -15.55
C MET A 99 15.52 -1.77 -15.42
N HIS A 100 16.22 -1.40 -14.35
CA HIS A 100 16.57 -0.03 -13.99
C HIS A 100 18.09 0.09 -13.79
N PRO A 101 18.94 -0.19 -14.81
CA PRO A 101 20.39 -0.25 -14.62
C PRO A 101 21.00 1.11 -14.23
N ASP A 102 20.56 2.17 -14.90
CA ASP A 102 21.14 3.51 -14.78
C ASP A 102 20.28 4.47 -13.95
N HIS A 103 18.96 4.30 -14.02
CA HIS A 103 17.98 5.18 -13.41
C HIS A 103 16.84 4.39 -12.78
N ASP A 104 16.36 4.85 -11.64
CA ASP A 104 15.22 4.28 -10.95
C ASP A 104 13.89 4.49 -11.70
N GLN A 105 12.87 3.74 -11.30
CA GLN A 105 11.55 3.76 -11.92
C GLN A 105 10.92 5.16 -11.95
N ALA A 106 10.39 5.53 -13.11
CA ALA A 106 9.55 6.70 -13.30
C ALA A 106 8.19 6.28 -13.85
N PHE A 107 7.12 6.58 -13.13
CA PHE A 107 5.77 6.15 -13.45
C PHE A 107 4.86 7.37 -13.67
N THR A 108 4.35 7.55 -14.88
CA THR A 108 3.33 8.55 -15.20
C THR A 108 1.92 7.98 -15.04
N VAL A 109 1.19 8.54 -14.07
CA VAL A 109 -0.22 8.25 -13.80
C VAL A 109 -1.06 8.48 -15.06
N GLY A 110 -1.96 7.54 -15.35
CA GLY A 110 -2.86 7.58 -16.51
C GLY A 110 -2.21 7.20 -17.85
N ILE A 111 -0.89 6.98 -17.88
CA ILE A 111 -0.17 6.49 -19.08
C ILE A 111 0.30 5.05 -18.87
N TYR A 112 0.90 4.75 -17.72
CA TYR A 112 1.43 3.42 -17.42
C TYR A 112 0.45 2.58 -16.60
N ASP A 113 0.59 1.27 -16.72
CA ASP A 113 -0.24 0.24 -16.08
C ASP A 113 0.49 -0.32 -14.85
N PRO A 114 -0.02 -0.17 -13.62
CA PRO A 114 0.64 -0.69 -12.43
C PRO A 114 0.97 -2.19 -12.49
N LYS A 115 0.16 -3.00 -13.20
CA LYS A 115 0.40 -4.44 -13.36
C LYS A 115 1.61 -4.76 -14.23
N LYS A 116 2.11 -3.80 -15.00
CA LYS A 116 3.17 -3.98 -16.00
C LYS A 116 4.39 -3.08 -15.78
N ASP A 117 4.15 -1.89 -15.25
CA ASP A 117 5.13 -0.81 -15.25
C ASP A 117 5.47 -0.34 -13.83
N TRP A 118 4.79 -0.85 -12.80
CA TRP A 118 5.08 -0.57 -11.40
C TRP A 118 5.68 -1.80 -10.72
N PHE A 119 7.00 -1.79 -10.53
CA PHE A 119 7.70 -2.88 -9.87
C PHE A 119 7.13 -3.17 -8.48
N PHE A 120 6.97 -4.43 -8.12
CA PHE A 120 6.24 -4.83 -6.91
C PHE A 120 6.90 -4.40 -5.57
N ALA A 121 8.21 -4.12 -5.55
CA ALA A 121 8.94 -3.78 -4.33
C ALA A 121 10.01 -2.72 -4.57
N GLN A 122 9.93 -1.57 -3.89
CA GLN A 122 10.99 -0.57 -3.92
C GLN A 122 12.18 -1.06 -3.10
N VAL A 123 13.15 -1.65 -3.78
CA VAL A 123 14.38 -2.21 -3.20
C VAL A 123 15.59 -1.37 -3.55
N ASP A 124 16.70 -1.63 -2.87
CA ASP A 124 17.98 -1.08 -3.28
C ASP A 124 18.43 -1.62 -4.65
N ARG A 125 19.05 -0.76 -5.44
CA ARG A 125 19.64 -1.14 -6.73
C ARG A 125 21.05 -1.67 -6.54
N ARG A 126 21.36 -2.82 -7.13
CA ARG A 126 22.69 -3.43 -7.06
C ARG A 126 23.71 -2.59 -7.85
N GLY A 127 24.66 -1.99 -7.14
CA GLY A 127 25.85 -1.38 -7.74
C GLY A 127 27.02 -2.37 -7.80
N ALA A 128 28.20 -1.89 -8.22
CA ALA A 128 29.39 -2.74 -8.39
C ALA A 128 29.81 -3.46 -7.09
N ASN A 129 29.82 -2.75 -5.96
CA ASN A 129 30.32 -3.25 -4.68
C ASN A 129 29.32 -3.10 -3.52
N LYS A 130 28.15 -2.49 -3.77
CA LYS A 130 27.15 -2.20 -2.73
C LYS A 130 25.77 -2.05 -3.34
N TYR A 131 24.75 -2.25 -2.51
CA TYR A 131 23.38 -1.89 -2.81
C TYR A 131 23.18 -0.38 -2.60
N LEU A 132 22.57 0.27 -3.57
CA LEU A 132 22.37 1.71 -3.64
C LEU A 132 20.91 2.04 -3.31
N PRO A 133 20.65 3.11 -2.53
CA PRO A 133 19.32 3.67 -2.37
C PRO A 133 18.60 3.87 -3.70
N SER A 134 17.27 3.74 -3.73
CA SER A 134 16.45 3.95 -4.93
C SER A 134 15.44 5.08 -4.73
N THR A 135 15.24 5.89 -5.77
CA THR A 135 14.24 6.97 -5.78
C THR A 135 13.26 6.81 -6.92
N TRP A 136 12.04 6.40 -6.59
CA TRP A 136 10.95 6.29 -7.56
C TRP A 136 10.31 7.65 -7.79
N LYS A 137 9.96 7.93 -9.05
CA LYS A 137 9.34 9.17 -9.47
C LYS A 137 7.93 8.90 -9.98
N ILE A 138 6.92 9.41 -9.28
CA ILE A 138 5.52 9.39 -9.74
C ILE A 138 5.26 10.72 -10.43
N LYS A 139 4.91 10.69 -11.72
CA LYS A 139 4.52 11.86 -12.52
C LYS A 139 3.01 11.88 -12.69
N PHE A 140 2.40 13.04 -12.57
CA PHE A 140 0.96 13.20 -12.75
C PHE A 140 0.64 14.62 -13.20
N ASN A 141 -0.51 14.78 -13.84
CA ASN A 141 -1.00 16.07 -14.28
C ASN A 141 -2.14 16.55 -13.37
N LEU A 142 -2.12 17.82 -12.97
CA LEU A 142 -3.18 18.48 -12.22
C LEU A 142 -3.93 19.44 -13.15
N SER A 143 -5.17 19.09 -13.50
CA SER A 143 -6.01 19.88 -14.42
C SER A 143 -6.54 21.18 -13.83
N SER A 144 -6.71 21.26 -12.51
CA SER A 144 -6.97 22.52 -11.81
C SER A 144 -6.46 22.43 -10.37
N GLY A 145 -5.57 23.34 -9.98
CA GLY A 145 -5.01 23.39 -8.63
C GLY A 145 -6.06 23.88 -7.63
N THR A 146 -6.65 22.97 -6.85
CA THR A 146 -7.49 23.36 -5.72
C THR A 146 -6.59 23.89 -4.62
N ARG A 147 -6.80 25.14 -4.20
CA ARG A 147 -6.07 25.69 -3.06
C ARG A 147 -6.42 24.90 -1.80
N GLY A 148 -5.39 24.51 -1.05
CA GLY A 148 -5.55 23.77 0.20
C GLY A 148 -4.40 22.79 0.42
N THR A 149 -4.66 21.82 1.29
CA THR A 149 -3.75 20.71 1.59
C THR A 149 -4.25 19.45 0.89
N TYR A 150 -3.41 18.89 0.03
CA TYR A 150 -3.60 17.58 -0.56
C TYR A 150 -3.09 16.52 0.41
N THR A 151 -3.76 15.37 0.49
CA THR A 151 -3.32 14.24 1.32
C THR A 151 -2.72 13.16 0.42
N LEU A 152 -1.42 12.90 0.56
CA LEU A 152 -0.78 11.73 -0.04
C LEU A 152 -0.84 10.57 0.97
N ARG A 153 -1.64 9.56 0.66
CA ARG A 153 -1.72 8.31 1.41
C ARG A 153 -0.72 7.31 0.86
N LEU A 154 0.13 6.79 1.74
CA LEU A 154 1.11 5.76 1.46
C LEU A 154 0.72 4.51 2.26
N ALA A 155 -0.05 3.62 1.64
CA ALA A 155 -0.36 2.31 2.21
C ALA A 155 0.78 1.34 1.87
N VAL A 156 1.47 0.87 2.90
CA VAL A 156 2.61 -0.03 2.81
C VAL A 156 2.13 -1.43 3.21
N ALA A 157 2.19 -2.37 2.26
CA ALA A 157 1.85 -3.77 2.48
C ALA A 157 2.89 -4.49 3.36
N SER A 158 4.17 -4.10 3.24
CA SER A 158 5.28 -4.62 4.03
C SER A 158 6.51 -3.73 3.88
N ALA A 159 7.39 -3.73 4.87
CA ALA A 159 8.71 -3.13 4.73
C ALA A 159 9.79 -3.89 5.50
N THR A 160 10.98 -3.92 4.93
CA THR A 160 12.16 -4.56 5.49
C THR A 160 13.25 -3.50 5.64
N GLY A 161 13.54 -3.11 6.88
CA GLY A 161 14.67 -2.27 7.26
C GLY A 161 14.89 -1.07 6.34
N SER A 162 13.86 -0.29 6.04
CA SER A 162 13.95 0.76 5.03
C SER A 162 13.80 2.17 5.59
N ASP A 163 14.28 3.18 4.88
CA ASP A 163 14.07 4.58 5.26
C ASP A 163 13.30 5.25 4.12
N LEU A 164 12.01 5.54 4.33
CA LEU A 164 11.16 6.17 3.31
C LEU A 164 11.21 7.68 3.47
N GLN A 165 11.55 8.38 2.39
CA GLN A 165 11.60 9.84 2.33
C GLN A 165 10.84 10.36 1.12
N THR A 166 10.18 11.50 1.32
CA THR A 166 9.61 12.35 0.26
C THR A 166 9.87 13.81 0.63
N MET A 167 9.38 14.75 -0.18
CA MET A 167 9.73 16.17 -0.05
C MET A 167 9.41 16.77 1.33
N VAL A 168 8.34 16.31 1.99
CA VAL A 168 7.83 16.85 3.25
C VAL A 168 7.63 15.79 4.35
N PHE A 169 8.07 14.55 4.11
CA PHE A 169 7.86 13.45 5.05
C PHE A 169 9.02 12.47 5.04
N GLN A 170 9.34 11.93 6.21
CA GLN A 170 10.31 10.85 6.36
C GLN A 170 9.91 9.89 7.47
N VAL A 171 10.22 8.61 7.28
CA VAL A 171 10.20 7.58 8.32
C VAL A 171 11.44 6.72 8.19
N LEU A 172 12.17 6.57 9.30
CA LEU A 172 13.41 5.79 9.38
C LEU A 172 13.16 4.45 10.05
N ASN A 173 13.97 3.44 9.73
CA ASN A 173 13.85 2.08 10.26
C ASN A 173 12.44 1.49 10.05
N LEU A 174 11.85 1.77 8.89
CA LEU A 174 10.56 1.27 8.47
C LEU A 174 10.60 -0.24 8.26
N GLY A 175 9.94 -0.94 9.18
CA GLY A 175 9.64 -2.36 9.08
C GLY A 175 10.80 -3.28 9.46
N THR A 176 10.43 -4.44 9.99
CA THR A 176 11.32 -5.54 10.35
C THR A 176 10.86 -6.84 9.70
N ASP A 177 10.01 -6.73 8.67
CA ASP A 177 9.47 -7.88 7.96
C ASP A 177 10.56 -8.53 7.11
N ASN A 178 10.30 -9.77 6.70
CA ASN A 178 11.17 -10.52 5.81
C ASN A 178 10.47 -10.82 4.47
N THR A 179 9.50 -9.99 4.07
CA THR A 179 8.65 -10.26 2.92
C THR A 179 9.45 -10.33 1.61
N VAL A 180 10.39 -9.41 1.38
CA VAL A 180 11.24 -9.41 0.17
C VAL A 180 12.05 -10.71 0.05
N CYS A 181 12.73 -11.11 1.14
CA CYS A 181 13.58 -12.30 1.14
C CYS A 181 12.79 -13.62 1.16
N ARG A 182 11.53 -13.58 1.60
CA ARG A 182 10.60 -14.72 1.59
C ARG A 182 9.67 -14.75 0.37
N HIS A 183 9.90 -13.86 -0.60
CA HIS A 183 9.16 -13.83 -1.86
C HIS A 183 7.65 -13.68 -1.63
N GLY A 184 7.29 -12.76 -0.73
CA GLY A 184 5.90 -12.38 -0.46
C GLY A 184 5.54 -11.04 -1.07
N VAL A 185 4.25 -10.69 -0.99
CA VAL A 185 3.69 -9.42 -1.48
C VAL A 185 2.96 -8.64 -0.39
N HIS A 186 2.97 -9.13 0.85
CA HIS A 186 2.41 -8.46 2.02
C HIS A 186 3.09 -8.93 3.31
N GLY A 187 2.88 -8.20 4.38
CA GLY A 187 3.50 -8.37 5.70
C GLY A 187 2.76 -7.53 6.73
N LEU A 188 3.49 -6.79 7.55
CA LEU A 188 2.87 -5.87 8.50
C LEU A 188 2.45 -4.59 7.77
N TYR A 189 1.14 -4.42 7.63
CA TYR A 189 0.55 -3.24 7.00
C TYR A 189 0.81 -1.97 7.82
N ARG A 190 1.12 -0.87 7.12
CA ARG A 190 1.27 0.47 7.70
C ARG A 190 0.69 1.52 6.76
N LEU A 191 -0.03 2.50 7.30
CA LEU A 191 -0.56 3.62 6.54
C LEU A 191 0.11 4.92 7.01
N PHE A 192 0.66 5.69 6.07
CA PHE A 192 1.14 7.04 6.31
C PHE A 192 0.29 8.05 5.53
N ASN A 193 -0.05 9.16 6.18
CA ASN A 193 -0.73 10.28 5.56
C ASN A 193 0.25 11.46 5.54
N VAL A 194 0.48 12.02 4.35
CA VAL A 194 1.44 13.09 4.12
C VAL A 194 0.71 14.30 3.57
N ASP A 195 0.75 15.40 4.32
CA ASP A 195 0.12 16.66 3.93
C ASP A 195 1.01 17.42 2.93
N ILE A 196 0.49 17.66 1.74
CA ILE A 196 1.15 18.41 0.66
C ILE A 196 0.40 19.71 0.43
N THR A 197 1.01 20.83 0.82
CA THR A 197 0.42 22.15 0.56
C THR A 197 0.38 22.43 -0.94
N SER A 198 -0.74 22.95 -1.43
CA SER A 198 -0.91 23.34 -2.84
C SER A 198 0.16 24.28 -3.40
N SER A 199 0.91 25.01 -2.57
CA SER A 199 2.06 25.82 -3.01
C SER A 199 3.27 25.01 -3.52
N LEU A 200 3.31 23.71 -3.21
CA LEU A 200 4.32 22.77 -3.71
C LEU A 200 3.90 22.12 -5.03
N LEU A 201 2.68 22.41 -5.48
CA LEU A 201 2.09 21.83 -6.68
C LEU A 201 1.79 22.96 -7.66
N MET A 202 1.80 22.63 -8.95
CA MET A 202 1.43 23.55 -10.01
C MET A 202 0.32 22.97 -10.87
N GLU A 203 -0.41 23.83 -11.56
CA GLU A 203 -1.30 23.37 -12.63
C GLU A 203 -0.45 22.76 -13.77
N GLY A 204 -0.88 21.61 -14.28
CA GLY A 204 -0.11 20.83 -15.24
C GLY A 204 0.76 19.75 -14.58
N ASP A 205 1.97 19.56 -15.09
CA ASP A 205 2.81 18.41 -14.75
C ASP A 205 3.50 18.58 -13.40
N ASN A 206 3.34 17.58 -12.54
CA ASN A 206 3.93 17.49 -11.22
C ASN A 206 4.68 16.16 -11.06
N SER A 207 5.51 16.08 -10.02
CA SER A 207 6.17 14.82 -9.66
C SER A 207 6.32 14.68 -8.15
N ILE A 208 6.03 13.48 -7.65
CA ILE A 208 6.35 13.07 -6.27
C ILE A 208 7.51 12.09 -6.33
N LEU A 209 8.51 12.31 -5.47
CA LEU A 209 9.63 11.41 -5.28
C LEU A 209 9.40 10.57 -4.03
N LEU A 210 9.59 9.26 -4.16
CA LEU A 210 9.61 8.29 -3.06
C LEU A 210 11.01 7.69 -3.01
N THR A 211 11.77 8.03 -1.97
CA THR A 211 13.15 7.58 -1.80
C THR A 211 13.22 6.54 -0.70
N GLN A 212 13.69 5.33 -1.03
CA GLN A 212 14.26 4.41 -0.05
C GLN A 212 15.71 4.88 0.14
N ALA A 213 16.03 5.44 1.32
CA ALA A 213 17.28 6.16 1.56
C ALA A 213 18.38 5.34 2.25
N ARG A 214 18.08 4.14 2.76
CA ARG A 214 19.01 3.38 3.60
C ARG A 214 20.21 2.86 2.81
N GLY A 215 19.95 2.19 1.67
CA GLY A 215 21.00 1.52 0.93
C GLY A 215 21.65 0.34 1.68
N GLY A 216 22.59 -0.32 1.01
CA GLY A 216 23.55 -1.25 1.62
C GLY A 216 23.09 -2.70 1.79
N ASP A 217 21.82 -3.05 1.55
CA ASP A 217 21.33 -4.43 1.70
C ASP A 217 20.35 -4.80 0.57
N ALA A 218 20.57 -5.97 -0.05
CA ALA A 218 19.74 -6.50 -1.13
C ALA A 218 18.28 -6.68 -0.76
N LEU A 219 18.01 -6.87 0.52
CA LEU A 219 16.71 -7.23 1.06
C LEU A 219 15.97 -6.05 1.68
N CYS A 220 16.64 -4.90 1.80
CA CYS A 220 15.97 -3.67 2.19
C CYS A 220 14.97 -3.28 1.10
N GLY A 221 13.72 -3.10 1.49
CA GLY A 221 12.72 -2.61 0.57
C GLY A 221 11.37 -2.30 1.18
N ILE A 222 10.56 -1.61 0.39
CA ILE A 222 9.20 -1.19 0.72
C ILE A 222 8.27 -1.79 -0.33
N ILE A 223 7.26 -2.50 0.13
CA ILE A 223 6.22 -3.06 -0.72
C ILE A 223 4.97 -2.22 -0.47
N TYR A 224 4.52 -1.51 -1.49
CA TYR A 224 3.31 -0.71 -1.41
C TYR A 224 2.08 -1.61 -1.59
N ASP A 225 0.97 -1.21 -0.98
CA ASP A 225 -0.37 -1.74 -1.23
C ASP A 225 -1.07 -0.80 -2.21
N CYS A 226 -1.22 0.45 -1.77
CA CYS A 226 -1.83 1.51 -2.54
C CYS A 226 -1.14 2.85 -2.25
N ILE A 227 -0.97 3.67 -3.29
CA ILE A 227 -0.53 5.06 -3.16
C ILE A 227 -1.61 5.95 -3.76
N ARG A 228 -2.15 6.86 -2.97
CA ARG A 228 -3.28 7.71 -3.37
C ARG A 228 -3.01 9.16 -3.05
N LEU A 229 -3.25 10.05 -4.00
CA LEU A 229 -3.31 11.48 -3.76
C LEU A 229 -4.76 11.94 -3.72
N GLU A 230 -5.16 12.59 -2.63
CA GLU A 230 -6.48 13.17 -2.42
C GLU A 230 -6.37 14.71 -2.48
N ALA A 231 -7.32 15.34 -3.18
CA ALA A 231 -7.40 16.79 -3.25
C ALA A 231 -8.05 17.35 -1.97
N PRO A 232 -7.84 18.64 -1.65
CA PRO A 232 -8.56 19.28 -0.57
C PRO A 232 -10.08 19.18 -0.80
N GLU A 233 -10.85 18.97 0.26
CA GLU A 233 -12.30 19.11 0.19
C GLU A 233 -12.68 20.50 -0.33
N THR A 234 -13.36 20.54 -1.47
CA THR A 234 -14.03 21.77 -1.89
C THR A 234 -15.33 21.89 -1.11
N SER A 235 -15.59 23.06 -0.53
CA SER A 235 -16.74 23.38 0.32
C SER A 235 -18.12 23.23 -0.37
N LYS A 236 -18.18 22.62 -1.56
CA LYS A 236 -19.39 22.42 -2.38
C LYS A 236 -19.94 21.00 -2.37
N MET A 237 -19.36 20.07 -1.61
CA MET A 237 -19.83 18.67 -1.55
C MET A 237 -20.54 18.29 -0.23
N SER A 238 -21.12 19.23 0.50
CA SER A 238 -21.94 18.93 1.68
C SER A 238 -23.38 18.45 1.36
N ASN A 239 -23.71 18.19 0.09
CA ASN A 239 -25.02 17.67 -0.33
C ASN A 239 -24.90 16.51 -1.31
N PHE A 240 -24.32 15.39 -0.89
CA PHE A 240 -24.69 14.09 -1.46
C PHE A 240 -25.19 13.18 -0.35
N ASN A 241 -26.50 12.93 -0.43
CA ASN A 241 -27.20 11.89 0.29
C ASN A 241 -26.43 10.57 0.21
N SER A 242 -26.47 9.85 1.33
CA SER A 242 -26.12 8.44 1.48
C SER A 242 -26.84 7.58 0.44
N GLY A 243 -26.23 7.46 -0.74
CA GLY A 243 -26.45 6.33 -1.64
C GLY A 243 -25.48 5.25 -1.21
N ALA A 244 -25.96 4.29 -0.43
CA ALA A 244 -25.30 2.99 -0.36
C ALA A 244 -25.30 2.44 -1.78
N SER A 245 -24.18 2.61 -2.48
CA SER A 245 -23.91 1.88 -3.69
C SER A 245 -23.74 0.42 -3.29
N ASP A 246 -24.65 -0.42 -3.78
CA ASP A 246 -24.49 -1.87 -3.81
C ASP A 246 -23.16 -2.16 -4.53
N PHE A 247 -22.12 -2.38 -3.74
CA PHE A 247 -20.83 -2.86 -4.23
C PHE A 247 -20.77 -4.35 -3.98
N ASP A 248 -20.69 -5.10 -5.09
CA ASP A 248 -20.54 -6.54 -5.11
C ASP A 248 -19.34 -6.99 -4.26
N ALA A 249 -19.62 -7.90 -3.33
CA ALA A 249 -18.67 -8.73 -2.57
C ALA A 249 -17.37 -8.05 -2.11
N ASN A 250 -17.49 -7.01 -1.29
CA ASN A 250 -16.37 -6.58 -0.47
C ASN A 250 -16.00 -7.71 0.51
N PHE A 251 -14.79 -8.27 0.39
CA PHE A 251 -14.25 -9.16 1.40
C PHE A 251 -14.00 -8.35 2.68
N ILE A 252 -14.83 -8.59 3.70
CA ILE A 252 -14.66 -8.05 5.03
C ILE A 252 -13.93 -9.10 5.85
N GLU A 253 -12.70 -8.79 6.25
CA GLU A 253 -11.98 -9.60 7.24
C GLU A 253 -12.22 -8.97 8.62
N ILE A 254 -12.74 -9.77 9.55
CA ILE A 254 -13.00 -9.35 10.94
C ILE A 254 -12.09 -10.18 11.83
N ASN A 255 -11.21 -9.51 12.57
CA ASN A 255 -10.35 -10.09 13.58
C ASN A 255 -10.89 -9.75 14.97
N ILE A 256 -10.79 -10.71 15.87
CA ILE A 256 -11.22 -10.60 17.26
C ILE A 256 -9.96 -10.87 18.09
N ASP A 257 -9.43 -9.81 18.71
CA ASP A 257 -8.18 -9.89 19.48
C ASP A 257 -8.49 -9.82 20.97
N GLN A 258 -7.87 -10.72 21.74
CA GLN A 258 -8.06 -10.80 23.19
C GLN A 258 -7.22 -9.71 23.85
N GLU A 259 -7.85 -8.90 24.71
CA GLU A 259 -7.11 -7.98 25.59
C GLU A 259 -6.47 -8.70 26.79
#